data_AF-A0A368Z1K6-F1
#
_entry.id   AF-A0A368Z1K6-F1
#
_cell.length_a   1.000
_cell.length_b   1.000
_cell.length_c   1.000
_cell.angle_alpha   90.00
_cell.angle_beta   90.00
_cell.angle_gamma   90.00
#
_symmetry.space_group_name_H-M   'P 1'
#
loop_
_entity.id
_entity.type
_entity.pdbx_description
1 polymer ?
#
loop_
_entity_poly.entity_id
_entity_poly.type
_entity_poly.pdbx_seq_one_letter_code
_entity_poly.pdbx_strand_id
1 'polypeptide(L)' 'MKNITVSVDDDIYRRARMKAAEQDTSVSALVRQFLSDIATIETEAERLRREEAALRASIKLFRAGDRVSRDKLHDRGLRD' A
#
# COMPACT_ATOMS: atom_id res chain seq x y z
N MET A 1 -11.14 25.30 2.45
CA MET A 1 -11.07 24.19 1.47
C MET A 1 -10.44 24.71 0.20
N LYS A 2 -9.64 23.89 -0.50
CA LYS A 2 -9.14 24.23 -1.84
C LYS A 2 -10.10 23.65 -2.88
N ASN A 3 -10.41 24.40 -3.93
CA ASN A 3 -11.27 23.95 -5.02
C ASN A 3 -10.40 23.41 -6.16
N ILE A 4 -10.83 22.32 -6.77
CA ILE A 4 -10.17 21.73 -7.93
C ILE A 4 -11.20 21.69 -9.07
N THR A 5 -10.82 22.21 -10.23
CA THR A 5 -11.61 22.10 -11.46
C THR A 5 -11.02 21.00 -12.31
N VAL A 6 -11.85 20.04 -12.73
CA VAL A 6 -11.45 18.92 -13.59
C VAL A 6 -12.41 18.86 -14.77
N SER A 7 -11.86 18.81 -15.98
CA SER A 7 -12.62 18.53 -17.19
C SER A 7 -12.74 17.02 -17.38
N VAL A 8 -13.94 16.52 -17.63
CA VAL A 8 -14.22 15.12 -17.89
C VAL A 8 -15.14 15.01 -19.09
N ASP A 9 -15.05 13.90 -19.83
CA ASP A 9 -15.96 13.64 -20.95
C ASP A 9 -17.41 13.51 -20.47
N ASP A 10 -18.36 13.96 -21.30
CA ASP A 10 -19.79 13.96 -20.96
C ASP A 10 -20.31 12.56 -20.59
N ASP A 11 -19.84 11.52 -21.27
CA ASP A 11 -20.21 10.13 -20.98
C ASP A 11 -19.68 9.64 -19.63
N ILE A 12 -18.53 10.14 -19.18
CA ILE A 12 -17.99 9.86 -17.84
C ILE A 12 -18.83 10.60 -16.81
N TYR A 13 -19.12 11.88 -17.04
CA TYR A 13 -19.94 12.69 -16.14
C TYR A 13 -21.34 12.07 -15.95
N ARG A 14 -21.99 11.63 -17.04
CA ARG A 14 -23.31 10.97 -16.99
C ARG A 14 -23.29 9.72 -16.13
N ARG A 15 -22.30 8.84 -16.34
CA ARG A 15 -22.14 7.60 -15.56
C ARG A 15 -21.84 7.88 -14.10
N ALA A 16 -20.96 8.83 -13.81
CA ALA A 16 -20.64 9.24 -12.45
C ALA A 16 -21.87 9.77 -11.71
N ARG A 17 -22.73 10.56 -12.39
CA ARG A 17 -23.95 11.10 -11.82
C ARG A 17 -24.99 10.02 -11.51
N MET A 18 -25.17 9.04 -12.41
CA MET A 18 -26.06 7.90 -12.15
C MET A 18 -25.58 7.11 -10.93
N LYS A 19 -24.29 6.78 -10.87
CA LYS A 19 -23.70 6.06 -9.74
C LYS A 19 -23.79 6.83 -8.42
N ALA A 20 -23.63 8.15 -8.47
CA ALA A 20 -23.79 9.00 -7.29
C ALA A 20 -25.25 8.96 -6.79
N ALA A 21 -26.22 9.04 -7.70
CA ALA A 21 -27.63 8.94 -7.34
C ALA A 21 -28.01 7.57 -6.76
N GLU A 22 -27.48 6.48 -7.31
CA GLU A 22 -27.66 5.12 -6.77
C GLU A 22 -27.15 4.96 -5.33
N GLN A 23 -26.17 5.78 -4.93
CA GLN A 23 -25.53 5.76 -3.61
C GLN A 23 -26.01 6.90 -2.71
N ASP A 24 -27.11 7.59 -3.06
CA ASP A 24 -27.63 8.77 -2.35
C ASP A 24 -26.55 9.83 -2.05
N THR A 25 -25.64 10.04 -3.00
CA THR A 25 -24.48 10.93 -2.86
C THR A 25 -24.32 11.85 -4.08
N SER A 26 -23.29 12.71 -4.04
CA SER A 26 -22.94 13.60 -5.14
C SER A 26 -21.65 13.18 -5.83
N VAL A 27 -21.47 13.59 -7.09
CA VAL A 27 -20.22 13.36 -7.83
C VAL A 27 -19.03 13.97 -7.09
N SER A 28 -19.19 15.16 -6.50
CA SER A 28 -18.14 15.81 -5.69
C SER A 28 -17.78 15.00 -4.44
N ALA A 29 -18.76 14.36 -3.80
CA ALA A 29 -18.50 13.47 -2.66
C ALA A 29 -17.76 12.20 -3.09
N LEU A 30 -18.10 11.61 -4.24
CA LEU A 30 -17.35 10.48 -4.82
C LEU A 30 -15.89 10.85 -5.12
N VAL A 31 -15.67 12.02 -5.73
CA VAL A 31 -14.30 12.51 -6.02
C VAL A 31 -13.54 12.75 -4.72
N ARG A 32 -14.17 13.34 -3.71
CA ARG A 32 -13.56 13.55 -2.39
C ARG A 32 -13.17 12.21 -1.76
N GLN A 33 -14.05 11.21 -1.81
CA GLN A 33 -13.76 9.88 -1.26
C GLN A 33 -12.58 9.24 -1.99
N PHE A 34 -12.60 9.23 -3.32
CA PHE A 34 -11.53 8.68 -4.14
C PHE A 34 -10.16 9.30 -3.85
N LEU A 35 -10.10 10.64 -3.75
CA LEU A 35 -8.86 11.34 -3.39
C LEU A 35 -8.41 11.03 -1.96
N SER A 36 -9.35 10.84 -1.03
CA SER A 36 -9.04 10.47 0.36
C SER A 36 -8.48 9.04 0.44
N ASP A 37 -9.03 8.11 -0.35
CA ASP A 37 -8.57 6.73 -0.39
C ASP A 37 -7.13 6.64 -0.94
N ILE A 38 -6.82 7.41 -1.99
CA ILE A 38 -5.46 7.52 -2.53
C ILE A 38 -4.48 8.05 -1.48
N ALA A 39 -4.85 9.14 -0.80
CA ALA A 39 -4.00 9.72 0.24
C ALA A 39 -3.80 8.75 1.42
N THR A 40 -4.83 7.98 1.78
CA THR A 40 -4.75 6.99 2.85
C THR A 40 -3.74 5.88 2.50
N ILE A 41 -3.78 5.36 1.26
CA ILE A 41 -2.81 4.36 0.80
C ILE A 41 -1.37 4.89 0.89
N GLU A 42 -1.14 6.15 0.50
CA GLU A 42 0.18 6.77 0.60
C GLU A 42 0.65 6.86 2.06
N THR A 43 -0.22 7.30 2.98
CA THR A 43 0.11 7.37 4.41
C THR A 43 0.39 6.01 5.05
N GLU A 44 -0.35 4.97 4.63
CA GLU A 44 -0.13 3.60 5.10
C GLU A 44 1.20 3.03 4.59
N ALA A 45 1.53 3.28 3.32
CA ALA A 45 2.82 2.90 2.77
C ALA A 45 3.97 3.60 3.51
N GLU A 46 3.82 4.89 3.84
CA GLU A 46 4.79 5.62 4.65
C GLU A 46 4.90 5.08 6.09
N ARG A 47 3.76 4.72 6.71
CA ARG A 47 3.74 4.07 8.03
C ARG A 47 4.49 2.74 7.99
N LEU A 48 4.20 1.87 7.04
CA LEU A 48 4.85 0.58 6.87
C LEU A 48 6.35 0.72 6.60
N ARG A 49 6.78 1.68 5.77
CA ARG A 49 8.20 1.97 5.57
C ARG A 49 8.90 2.38 6.86
N ARG A 50 8.26 3.21 7.70
CA ARG A 50 8.83 3.60 9.00
C ARG A 50 8.94 2.42 9.95
N GLU A 51 7.93 1.57 10.03
CA GLU A 51 7.94 0.37 10.87
C GLU A 51 9.01 -0.63 10.41
N GLU A 52 9.14 -0.82 9.10
CA GLU A 52 10.15 -1.68 8.51
C GLU A 52 11.57 -1.18 8.78
N ALA A 53 11.80 0.12 8.62
CA ALA A 53 13.08 0.74 8.97
C ALA A 53 13.40 0.60 10.47
N ALA A 54 12.41 0.80 11.35
CA ALA A 54 12.58 0.63 12.79
C ALA A 54 12.87 -0.84 13.16
N LEU A 55 12.17 -1.79 12.54
CA LEU A 55 12.41 -3.21 12.74
C LEU A 55 13.81 -3.60 12.27
N ARG A 56 14.24 -3.16 11.08
CA ARG A 56 15.60 -3.38 10.59
C ARG A 56 16.66 -2.80 11.52
N ALA A 57 16.46 -1.56 11.99
CA ALA A 57 17.38 -0.92 12.93
C ALA A 57 17.44 -1.64 14.29
N SER A 58 16.37 -2.33 14.69
CA SER A 58 16.34 -3.13 15.93
C SER A 58 17.17 -4.42 15.86
N ILE A 59 17.54 -4.88 14.67
CA ILE A 59 18.36 -6.08 14.47
C ILE A 59 19.82 -5.77 14.81
N LYS A 60 20.22 -6.01 16.06
CA LYS A 60 21.57 -5.72 16.57
C LYS A 60 22.60 -6.83 16.34
N LEU A 61 22.18 -8.09 16.38
CA LEU A 61 23.03 -9.25 16.13
C LEU A 61 22.28 -10.24 15.25
N PHE A 62 22.46 -10.13 13.94
CA PHE A 62 22.07 -11.16 13.00
C PHE A 62 23.31 -11.63 12.25
N ARG A 63 23.79 -12.83 12.59
CA ARG A 63 24.80 -13.55 11.80
C ARG A 63 24.17 -14.81 11.28
N ALA A 64 24.12 -14.95 9.96
CA ALA A 64 23.57 -16.14 9.32
C ALA A 64 24.28 -17.44 9.77
N GLY A 65 25.57 -17.36 10.11
CA GLY A 65 26.37 -18.47 10.63
C GLY A 65 25.95 -18.99 12.02
N ASP A 66 25.17 -18.23 12.80
CA ASP A 66 24.67 -18.69 14.10
C ASP A 66 23.50 -19.68 13.95
N ARG A 67 22.81 -19.69 12.79
CA ARG A 67 21.68 -20.60 12.51
C ARG A 67 22.08 -21.88 11.79
N VAL A 68 23.20 -21.87 11.09
CA VAL A 68 23.68 -23.02 10.32
C VAL A 68 25.17 -23.17 10.59
N SER A 69 25.54 -24.23 11.31
CA SER A 69 26.94 -24.57 11.50
C SER A 69 27.59 -24.88 10.15
N ARG A 70 28.88 -24.58 10.02
CA ARG A 70 29.64 -24.78 8.78
C ARG A 70 29.51 -26.20 8.24
N ASP A 71 29.41 -27.18 9.15
CA ASP A 71 29.28 -28.59 8.79
C ASP A 71 27.90 -28.89 8.15
N LYS A 72 26.83 -28.26 8.65
CA LYS A 72 25.48 -28.37 8.05
C LYS A 72 25.34 -27.67 6.69
N LEU A 73 26.21 -26.71 6.37
CA LEU A 73 26.27 -26.09 5.03
C LEU A 73 26.85 -27.04 3.97
N HIS A 74 27.72 -27.96 4.37
CA HIS A 74 28.36 -28.92 3.47
C HIS A 74 27.64 -30.27 3.43
N ASP A 75 26.64 -30.48 4.29
CA ASP A 75 25.76 -31.63 4.27
C ASP A 75 24.77 -31.54 3.09
N ARG A 76 25.31 -31.69 1.87
CA ARG A 76 24.52 -31.95 0.69
C ARG A 76 24.15 -33.41 0.76
N GLY A 77 23.02 -33.71 1.40
CA GLY A 77 22.53 -35.05 1.68
C GLY A 77 23.04 -36.09 0.68
N LEU A 78 24.06 -36.84 1.11
CA LEU A 78 24.44 -38.06 0.44
C LEU A 78 23.24 -39.00 0.58
N ARG A 79 22.53 -39.16 -0.53
CA ARG A 79 21.56 -40.24 -0.70
C ARG A 79 22.35 -41.54 -0.78
N ASP A 80 22.19 -42.40 0.21
CA ASP A 80 22.31 -43.86 0.08
C ASP A 80 20.93 -44.47 0.34
#